data_AF-A0AAU4RYE3-F1
#
_entry.id   AF-A0AAU4RYE3-F1
#
_cell.length_a   1.000
_cell.length_b   1.000
_cell.length_c   1.000
_cell.angle_alpha   90.00
_cell.angle_beta   90.00
_cell.angle_gamma   90.00
#
_symmetry.space_group_name_H-M   'P 1'
#
loop_
_entity.id
_entity.type
_entity.pdbx_description
1 polymer ?
#
loop_
_entity_poly.entity_id
_entity_poly.type
_entity_poly.pdbx_seq_one_letter_code
_entity_poly.pdbx_strand_id
1 'polypeptide(L)'
;MVVAASVVVAVGTAAGMISALDEGGGSDEARPEVTYTPRLQSLPVEPPVSPSVSASSSATPSPTKKQGTSPTPSPTKTERERQTAAVSTRLYRHPESQVLDWVRENAGDPRHGVIQSRIAAQPAAVWFADFTPDSITARVRAVTSGGAALGRVPVVVAYAIPDRDCGGHSQGGAPDLDAYDDWIDRFAAGLGSDDVIVVLEPDAVAQAECLSGGQRADRFASLARAGRVLKEANPRARVYYDAGHSGWHAPATQAGWLKQAGAASPASSDGIFSNVSNFHTTADEIAYDRQVLDALGGPASLGAVIDTSRNGNGAPAGGQWCDPAGRQIGRAPTMSTGEARIDAYLWVKLPGESDGCKGTPGTFSPSYAYDLASS
;
A
#
# COMPACT_ATOMS: atom_id res chain seq x y z
N MET A 1 -9.02 -65.54 -29.14
CA MET A 1 -9.21 -64.64 -27.99
C MET A 1 -7.89 -64.01 -27.66
N VAL A 2 -7.88 -62.67 -27.60
CA VAL A 2 -6.83 -61.75 -27.11
C VAL A 2 -5.52 -61.68 -27.92
N VAL A 3 -5.39 -60.60 -28.68
CA VAL A 3 -4.14 -60.04 -29.22
C VAL A 3 -3.84 -58.76 -28.45
N ALA A 4 -2.61 -58.60 -27.98
CA ALA A 4 -2.04 -57.34 -27.49
C ALA A 4 -0.54 -57.35 -27.80
N ALA A 5 0.16 -56.25 -28.04
CA ALA A 5 -0.10 -54.92 -28.57
C ALA A 5 1.31 -54.29 -28.60
N SER A 6 1.75 -53.78 -29.74
CA SER A 6 3.09 -53.18 -29.89
C SER A 6 3.01 -51.65 -29.85
N VAL A 7 3.89 -51.12 -29.00
CA VAL A 7 4.48 -49.78 -28.84
C VAL A 7 4.47 -48.85 -30.07
N VAL A 8 4.22 -47.54 -29.87
CA VAL A 8 5.01 -46.39 -30.41
C VAL A 8 4.83 -45.13 -29.52
N VAL A 9 5.94 -44.40 -29.31
CA VAL A 9 6.14 -43.10 -28.62
C VAL A 9 5.84 -41.90 -29.54
N ALA A 10 5.26 -40.80 -29.03
CA ALA A 10 5.49 -39.45 -29.58
C ALA A 10 5.07 -38.30 -28.64
N VAL A 11 6.04 -37.43 -28.36
CA VAL A 11 6.05 -35.94 -28.26
C VAL A 11 4.71 -35.19 -28.14
N GLY A 12 4.56 -34.37 -27.08
CA GLY A 12 3.51 -33.36 -26.95
C GLY A 12 4.08 -31.94 -26.94
N THR A 13 3.76 -31.17 -27.98
CA THR A 13 3.95 -29.72 -28.11
C THR A 13 2.76 -28.93 -27.56
N ALA A 14 3.03 -27.70 -27.13
CA ALA A 14 2.08 -26.69 -26.66
C ALA A 14 1.06 -26.22 -27.72
N ALA A 15 -0.13 -25.78 -27.27
CA ALA A 15 -0.82 -24.52 -27.60
C ALA A 15 -2.35 -24.62 -27.45
N GLY A 16 -2.97 -23.51 -27.02
CA GLY A 16 -4.16 -23.00 -27.73
C GLY A 16 -5.50 -23.03 -26.99
N MET A 17 -5.94 -21.83 -26.62
CA MET A 17 -7.32 -21.47 -26.28
C MET A 17 -8.32 -21.80 -27.40
N ILE A 18 -9.57 -22.09 -27.04
CA ILE A 18 -10.72 -22.02 -27.95
C ILE A 18 -11.85 -21.24 -27.25
N SER A 19 -12.22 -20.11 -27.84
CA SER A 19 -13.49 -19.41 -27.61
C SER A 19 -14.63 -20.18 -28.28
N ALA A 20 -15.78 -20.28 -27.61
CA ALA A 20 -17.01 -20.77 -28.20
C ALA A 20 -17.79 -19.61 -28.85
N LEU A 21 -18.19 -19.83 -30.10
CA LEU A 21 -19.21 -19.07 -30.83
C LEU A 21 -20.58 -19.70 -30.54
N ASP A 22 -21.61 -18.88 -30.36
CA ASP A 22 -22.98 -19.26 -30.68
C ASP A 22 -23.71 -18.07 -31.32
N GLU A 23 -24.42 -18.34 -32.41
CA GLU A 23 -25.21 -17.40 -33.21
C GLU A 23 -26.71 -17.61 -32.92
N GLY A 24 -27.48 -16.53 -32.79
CA GLY A 24 -28.95 -16.59 -32.82
C GLY A 24 -29.61 -15.23 -32.56
N GLY A 25 -30.15 -14.61 -33.60
CA GLY A 25 -30.64 -13.22 -33.59
C GLY A 25 -32.08 -12.99 -33.12
N GLY A 26 -32.42 -11.71 -32.95
CA GLY A 26 -33.81 -11.22 -32.81
C GLY A 26 -33.96 -9.97 -31.92
N SER A 27 -34.17 -8.82 -32.57
CA SER A 27 -34.92 -7.61 -32.15
C SER A 27 -35.10 -7.26 -30.66
N ASP A 28 -34.53 -6.12 -30.23
CA ASP A 28 -35.23 -4.93 -29.69
C ASP A 28 -34.23 -4.07 -28.90
N GLU A 29 -33.73 -3.00 -29.54
CA GLU A 29 -32.92 -1.99 -28.88
C GLU A 29 -33.83 -1.05 -28.07
N ALA A 30 -34.05 -1.40 -26.80
CA ALA A 30 -34.61 -0.48 -25.82
C ALA A 30 -33.54 0.55 -25.40
N ARG A 31 -33.67 1.78 -25.91
CA ARG A 31 -32.97 2.96 -25.38
C ARG A 31 -33.44 3.28 -23.96
N PRO A 32 -32.55 3.44 -22.95
CA PRO A 32 -32.95 4.07 -21.70
C PRO A 32 -32.97 5.59 -21.86
N GLU A 33 -34.17 6.15 -21.67
CA GLU A 33 -34.47 7.58 -21.63
C GLU A 33 -34.00 8.16 -20.29
N VAL A 34 -33.23 9.24 -20.35
CA VAL A 34 -32.70 9.97 -19.18
C VAL A 34 -33.85 10.74 -18.53
N THR A 35 -34.35 10.24 -17.39
CA THR A 35 -35.33 10.98 -16.58
C THR A 35 -34.60 11.87 -15.56
N TYR A 36 -34.62 13.18 -15.81
CA TYR A 36 -34.20 14.19 -14.84
C TYR A 36 -35.23 14.29 -13.71
N THR A 37 -34.77 14.11 -12.46
CA THR A 37 -35.55 14.49 -11.27
C THR A 37 -35.15 15.90 -10.81
N PRO A 38 -36.11 16.77 -10.48
CA PRO A 38 -35.82 18.17 -10.15
C PRO A 38 -35.24 18.32 -8.73
N ARG A 39 -34.20 19.16 -8.64
CA ARG A 39 -33.62 19.69 -7.39
C ARG A 39 -34.72 20.31 -6.51
N LEU A 40 -34.86 19.83 -5.28
CA LEU A 40 -35.52 20.58 -4.21
C LEU A 40 -34.50 21.49 -3.51
N GLN A 41 -34.82 22.78 -3.53
CA GLN A 41 -34.06 23.85 -2.90
C GLN A 41 -34.13 23.75 -1.36
N SER A 42 -32.98 23.97 -0.72
CA SER A 42 -32.83 24.15 0.72
C SER A 42 -33.39 25.52 1.15
N LEU A 43 -34.18 25.53 2.22
CA LEU A 43 -34.67 26.74 2.89
C LEU A 43 -33.64 27.25 3.93
N PRO A 44 -33.63 28.56 4.26
CA PRO A 44 -32.57 29.20 5.04
C PRO A 44 -32.67 28.92 6.55
N VAL A 45 -31.52 28.77 7.19
CA VAL A 45 -31.34 28.76 8.65
C VAL A 45 -31.23 30.20 9.16
N GLU A 46 -32.06 30.58 10.14
CA GLU A 46 -31.92 31.81 10.92
C GLU A 46 -31.29 31.53 12.31
N PRO A 47 -30.58 32.53 12.90
CA PRO A 47 -29.57 32.31 13.93
C PRO A 47 -30.07 32.46 15.37
N PRO A 48 -29.39 31.88 16.37
CA PRO A 48 -29.65 32.21 17.77
C PRO A 48 -28.96 33.51 18.21
N VAL A 49 -29.69 34.18 19.10
CA VAL A 49 -29.52 35.54 19.62
C VAL A 49 -28.44 35.58 20.73
N SER A 50 -27.59 36.62 20.71
CA SER A 50 -26.72 37.00 21.85
C SER A 50 -27.44 37.97 22.80
N PRO A 51 -27.05 38.00 24.09
CA PRO A 51 -26.90 39.31 24.73
C PRO A 51 -25.60 39.49 25.52
N SER A 52 -25.00 40.65 25.26
CA SER A 52 -24.43 41.66 26.17
C SER A 52 -23.31 41.33 27.17
N VAL A 53 -22.14 41.88 26.83
CA VAL A 53 -21.18 42.69 27.63
C VAL A 53 -21.32 42.79 29.15
N SER A 54 -20.18 42.56 29.81
CA SER A 54 -19.63 43.49 30.83
C SER A 54 -18.12 43.36 30.91
N ALA A 55 -17.46 44.52 30.99
CA ALA A 55 -16.01 44.70 31.03
C ALA A 55 -15.49 44.94 32.45
N SER A 56 -14.29 44.44 32.75
CA SER A 56 -13.30 45.00 33.69
C SER A 56 -12.07 44.08 33.67
N SER A 57 -10.97 44.44 33.03
CA SER A 57 -9.92 45.40 33.44
C SER A 57 -8.78 44.75 34.26
N SER A 58 -7.61 44.76 33.62
CA SER A 58 -6.29 45.10 34.20
C SER A 58 -5.38 44.02 34.81
N ALA A 59 -4.15 44.07 34.27
CA ALA A 59 -2.84 44.00 34.93
C ALA A 59 -2.10 42.66 35.00
N THR A 60 -1.16 42.51 34.07
CA THR A 60 0.15 41.85 34.24
C THR A 60 0.93 42.50 35.40
N PRO A 61 1.75 41.75 36.15
CA PRO A 61 3.19 41.82 35.89
C PRO A 61 3.97 40.51 36.12
N SER A 62 4.96 40.25 35.28
CA SER A 62 6.27 39.68 35.67
C SER A 62 7.22 40.88 35.93
N PRO A 63 8.43 40.76 36.53
CA PRO A 63 9.25 39.57 36.78
C PRO A 63 9.94 39.54 38.17
N THR A 64 10.67 38.47 38.52
CA THR A 64 11.89 38.64 39.35
C THR A 64 12.92 37.54 39.13
N LYS A 65 14.13 37.97 38.73
CA LYS A 65 15.38 37.22 38.74
C LYS A 65 15.84 36.95 40.18
N LYS A 66 16.43 35.78 40.43
CA LYS A 66 17.48 35.63 41.44
C LYS A 66 18.66 34.87 40.85
N GLN A 67 19.84 35.38 41.16
CA GLN A 67 21.16 35.03 40.65
C GLN A 67 22.01 34.59 41.85
N GLY A 68 22.95 33.66 41.62
CA GLY A 68 23.91 33.14 42.60
C GLY A 68 23.77 31.62 42.69
N THR A 69 24.79 30.78 42.47
CA THR A 69 26.25 30.95 42.52
C THR A 69 26.87 29.78 41.76
N SER A 70 27.98 30.02 41.06
CA SER A 70 28.82 28.99 40.42
C SER A 70 29.75 28.33 41.44
N PRO A 71 30.05 27.03 41.28
CA PRO A 71 31.44 26.59 41.45
C PRO A 71 31.98 25.79 40.25
N THR A 72 33.29 25.96 40.08
CA THR A 72 34.32 25.42 39.16
C THR A 72 34.20 23.93 38.77
N PRO A 73 34.68 23.51 37.57
CA PRO A 73 34.39 22.20 36.99
C PRO A 73 35.39 21.10 37.40
N SER A 74 34.92 19.85 37.42
CA SER A 74 35.74 18.62 37.53
C SER A 74 34.88 17.37 37.19
N PRO A 75 35.48 16.27 36.73
CA PRO A 75 35.74 15.99 35.33
C PRO A 75 34.73 14.99 34.72
N THR A 76 34.73 14.98 33.39
CA THR A 76 34.09 14.05 32.45
C THR A 76 33.81 12.66 33.02
N LYS A 77 32.54 12.38 33.35
CA LYS A 77 32.02 11.02 33.26
C LYS A 77 31.64 10.80 31.80
N THR A 78 32.38 9.94 31.13
CA THR A 78 31.98 9.27 29.91
C THR A 78 30.63 8.60 30.19
N GLU A 79 29.55 9.30 29.88
CA GLU A 79 28.25 8.69 29.74
C GLU A 79 28.41 7.75 28.57
N ARG A 80 28.54 6.47 28.91
CA ARG A 80 28.55 5.36 28.00
C ARG A 80 27.23 5.45 27.27
N GLU A 81 27.30 6.11 26.11
CA GLU A 81 26.27 6.18 25.10
C GLU A 81 25.68 4.78 25.06
N ARG A 82 24.47 4.65 25.64
CA ARG A 82 23.71 3.43 25.49
C ARG A 82 23.30 3.51 24.04
N GLN A 83 24.21 3.04 23.18
CA GLN A 83 23.92 2.67 21.80
C GLN A 83 22.64 1.86 21.93
N THR A 84 21.52 2.52 21.67
CA THR A 84 20.27 1.88 21.30
C THR A 84 20.69 1.00 20.17
N ALA A 85 20.80 -0.29 20.48
CA ALA A 85 21.30 -1.31 19.59
C ALA A 85 20.67 -1.06 18.24
N ALA A 86 21.52 -0.86 17.22
CA ALA A 86 21.08 -0.76 15.85
C ALA A 86 20.15 -1.95 15.58
N VAL A 87 18.84 -1.68 15.54
CA VAL A 87 17.85 -2.70 15.24
C VAL A 87 18.15 -3.10 13.82
N SER A 88 18.70 -4.31 13.69
CA SER A 88 18.99 -4.99 12.44
C SER A 88 17.90 -4.70 11.41
N THR A 89 18.20 -3.78 10.51
CA THR A 89 18.10 -3.98 9.06
C THR A 89 17.85 -5.45 8.73
N ARG A 90 16.73 -5.74 8.06
CA ARG A 90 16.67 -6.63 6.90
C ARG A 90 15.21 -7.02 6.69
N LEU A 91 14.56 -6.27 5.81
CA LEU A 91 13.31 -6.69 5.18
C LEU A 91 13.54 -8.04 4.49
N TYR A 92 12.51 -8.87 4.46
CA TYR A 92 12.56 -10.17 3.82
C TYR A 92 12.51 -10.00 2.31
N ARG A 93 13.43 -10.70 1.64
CA ARG A 93 13.42 -10.84 0.19
C ARG A 93 12.87 -12.21 -0.15
N HIS A 94 11.62 -12.25 -0.58
CA HIS A 94 10.97 -13.48 -0.98
C HIS A 94 11.74 -14.16 -2.14
N PRO A 95 12.08 -15.46 -2.06
CA PRO A 95 12.89 -16.13 -3.08
C PRO A 95 12.14 -16.42 -4.39
N GLU A 96 10.81 -16.29 -4.40
CA GLU A 96 9.95 -16.53 -5.55
C GLU A 96 9.39 -15.20 -6.06
N SER A 97 9.75 -14.83 -7.29
CA SER A 97 9.22 -13.65 -7.98
C SER A 97 9.59 -13.70 -9.45
N GLN A 98 8.79 -13.06 -10.30
CA GLN A 98 9.01 -13.03 -11.75
C GLN A 98 10.40 -12.47 -12.13
N VAL A 99 10.90 -11.47 -11.40
CA VAL A 99 12.25 -10.93 -11.63
C VAL A 99 13.33 -11.94 -11.30
N LEU A 100 13.12 -12.79 -10.28
CA LEU A 100 14.04 -13.86 -9.91
C LEU A 100 14.00 -15.03 -10.89
N ASP A 101 12.81 -15.39 -11.37
CA ASP A 101 12.64 -16.34 -12.47
C ASP A 101 13.41 -15.87 -13.70
N TRP A 102 13.19 -14.62 -14.10
CA TRP A 102 13.85 -14.04 -15.26
C TRP A 102 15.38 -14.03 -15.10
N VAL A 103 15.91 -13.62 -13.94
CA VAL A 103 17.36 -13.65 -13.67
C VAL A 103 17.92 -15.08 -13.79
N ARG A 104 17.24 -16.09 -13.24
CA ARG A 104 17.69 -17.49 -13.31
C ARG A 104 17.75 -18.02 -14.75
N GLU A 105 16.79 -17.62 -15.57
CA GLU A 105 16.59 -18.17 -16.92
C GLU A 105 17.37 -17.41 -18.00
N ASN A 106 17.83 -16.18 -17.73
CA ASN A 106 18.35 -15.26 -18.75
C ASN A 106 19.79 -14.78 -18.48
N ALA A 107 20.67 -15.67 -18.03
CA ALA A 107 22.08 -15.34 -17.69
C ALA A 107 22.89 -14.73 -18.86
N GLY A 108 22.48 -14.98 -20.11
CA GLY A 108 23.12 -14.41 -21.31
C GLY A 108 22.55 -13.08 -21.80
N ASP A 109 21.47 -12.56 -21.18
CA ASP A 109 20.87 -11.29 -21.59
C ASP A 109 21.75 -10.10 -21.16
N PRO A 110 22.03 -9.12 -22.03
CA PRO A 110 22.86 -7.97 -21.68
C PRO A 110 22.33 -7.13 -20.51
N ARG A 111 21.03 -7.19 -20.22
CA ARG A 111 20.38 -6.48 -19.10
C ARG A 111 20.52 -7.22 -17.78
N HIS A 112 20.92 -8.50 -17.81
CA HIS A 112 20.93 -9.41 -16.66
C HIS A 112 21.66 -8.82 -15.45
N GLY A 113 22.90 -8.35 -15.64
CA GLY A 113 23.71 -7.84 -14.52
C GLY A 113 23.08 -6.63 -13.81
N VAL A 114 22.46 -5.72 -14.57
CA VAL A 114 21.79 -4.54 -14.02
C VAL A 114 20.54 -4.94 -13.26
N ILE A 115 19.66 -5.75 -13.86
CA ILE A 115 18.41 -6.19 -13.23
C ILE A 115 18.72 -7.02 -11.97
N GLN A 116 19.67 -7.95 -12.04
CA GLN A 116 20.06 -8.79 -10.90
C GLN A 116 20.55 -7.95 -9.72
N SER A 117 21.50 -7.03 -9.96
CA SER A 117 22.16 -6.29 -8.89
C SER A 117 21.33 -5.13 -8.34
N ARG A 118 20.54 -4.46 -9.18
CA ARG A 118 19.79 -3.25 -8.78
C ARG A 118 18.36 -3.55 -8.39
N ILE A 119 17.70 -4.53 -9.01
CA ILE A 119 16.29 -4.86 -8.72
C ILE A 119 16.19 -6.15 -7.95
N ALA A 120 16.62 -7.26 -8.56
CA ALA A 120 16.39 -8.59 -8.00
C ALA A 120 17.07 -8.79 -6.65
N ALA A 121 18.15 -8.06 -6.34
CA ALA A 121 18.84 -8.14 -5.05
C ALA A 121 18.09 -7.47 -3.89
N GLN A 122 17.07 -6.65 -4.16
CA GLN A 122 16.33 -5.91 -3.15
C GLN A 122 15.16 -6.72 -2.58
N PRO A 123 14.79 -6.52 -1.31
CA PRO A 123 13.51 -7.00 -0.80
C PRO A 123 12.36 -6.23 -1.45
N ALA A 124 11.22 -6.88 -1.66
CA ALA A 124 10.01 -6.27 -2.20
C ALA A 124 8.79 -6.91 -1.54
N ALA A 125 7.64 -6.24 -1.63
CA ALA A 125 6.40 -6.78 -1.10
C ALA A 125 5.88 -7.99 -1.90
N VAL A 126 5.16 -8.89 -1.24
CA VAL A 126 4.43 -9.99 -1.88
C VAL A 126 2.94 -9.65 -1.91
N TRP A 127 2.36 -9.62 -3.11
CA TRP A 127 0.97 -9.23 -3.33
C TRP A 127 0.03 -10.43 -3.32
N PHE A 128 -1.08 -10.30 -2.60
CA PHE A 128 -2.20 -11.22 -2.63
C PHE A 128 -3.38 -10.50 -3.28
N ALA A 129 -3.37 -10.52 -4.62
CA ALA A 129 -4.24 -9.72 -5.47
C ALA A 129 -5.38 -10.54 -6.12
N ASP A 130 -5.47 -11.83 -5.82
CA ASP A 130 -6.48 -12.74 -6.33
C ASP A 130 -7.41 -13.22 -5.21
N PHE A 131 -8.71 -13.34 -5.51
CA PHE A 131 -9.70 -13.86 -4.56
C PHE A 131 -9.67 -15.40 -4.53
N THR A 132 -8.74 -15.96 -3.75
CA THR A 132 -8.59 -17.42 -3.55
C THR A 132 -8.68 -17.79 -2.07
N PRO A 133 -9.87 -17.66 -1.47
CA PRO A 133 -10.06 -17.76 -0.02
C PRO A 133 -9.70 -19.14 0.55
N ASP A 134 -9.67 -20.20 -0.26
CA ASP A 134 -9.31 -21.55 0.19
C ASP A 134 -7.80 -21.75 0.37
N SER A 135 -6.98 -20.93 -0.29
CA SER A 135 -5.51 -21.06 -0.28
C SER A 135 -4.80 -19.94 0.48
N ILE A 136 -5.49 -18.83 0.74
CA ILE A 136 -4.85 -17.58 1.19
C ILE A 136 -4.08 -17.74 2.50
N THR A 137 -4.64 -18.44 3.49
CA THR A 137 -3.97 -18.68 4.78
C THR A 137 -2.59 -19.35 4.58
N ALA A 138 -2.54 -20.40 3.76
CA ALA A 138 -1.31 -21.14 3.51
C ALA A 138 -0.28 -20.30 2.74
N ARG A 139 -0.74 -19.52 1.74
CA ARG A 139 0.14 -18.67 0.93
C ARG A 139 0.73 -17.52 1.75
N VAL A 140 -0.08 -16.84 2.59
CA VAL A 140 0.43 -15.83 3.53
C VAL A 140 1.42 -16.46 4.50
N ARG A 141 1.09 -17.62 5.07
CA ARG A 141 1.98 -18.33 6.00
C ARG A 141 3.32 -18.72 5.36
N ALA A 142 3.33 -19.12 4.10
CA ALA A 142 4.57 -19.46 3.38
C ALA A 142 5.53 -18.26 3.31
N VAL A 143 5.00 -17.06 3.03
CA VAL A 143 5.81 -15.83 3.01
C VAL A 143 6.28 -15.46 4.42
N THR A 144 5.36 -15.43 5.39
CA THR A 144 5.67 -14.93 6.74
C THR A 144 6.62 -15.84 7.50
N SER A 145 6.43 -17.16 7.41
CA SER A 145 7.33 -18.13 8.03
C SER A 145 8.73 -18.16 7.39
N GLY A 146 8.85 -17.88 6.09
CA GLY A 146 10.15 -17.71 5.43
C GLY A 146 10.92 -16.50 5.95
N GLY A 147 10.22 -15.38 6.19
CA GLY A 147 10.79 -14.22 6.85
C GLY A 147 11.24 -14.53 8.28
N ALA A 148 10.37 -15.15 9.07
CA ALA A 148 10.65 -15.55 10.45
C ALA A 148 11.88 -16.46 10.56
N ALA A 149 11.98 -17.47 9.69
CA ALA A 149 13.10 -18.41 9.66
C ALA A 149 14.47 -17.73 9.44
N LEU A 150 14.50 -16.55 8.83
CA LEU A 150 15.72 -15.77 8.56
C LEU A 150 15.90 -14.58 9.51
N GLY A 151 14.98 -14.36 10.45
CA GLY A 151 14.93 -13.14 11.26
C GLY A 151 14.80 -11.90 10.38
N ARG A 152 13.84 -11.92 9.45
CA ARG A 152 13.57 -10.88 8.44
C ARG A 152 12.11 -10.47 8.48
N VAL A 153 11.82 -9.21 8.20
CA VAL A 153 10.45 -8.68 8.19
C VAL A 153 9.85 -8.77 6.78
N PRO A 154 8.89 -9.67 6.51
CA PRO A 154 8.12 -9.69 5.28
C PRO A 154 7.20 -8.48 5.15
N VAL A 155 7.01 -8.05 3.90
CA VAL A 155 5.99 -7.08 3.52
C VAL A 155 4.97 -7.82 2.67
N VAL A 156 3.72 -7.84 3.11
CA VAL A 156 2.61 -8.48 2.39
C VAL A 156 1.56 -7.43 2.04
N VAL A 157 0.98 -7.55 0.85
CA VAL A 157 -0.08 -6.64 0.38
C VAL A 157 -1.38 -7.42 0.29
N ALA A 158 -2.37 -7.01 1.08
CA ALA A 158 -3.75 -7.44 0.88
C ALA A 158 -4.36 -6.55 -0.20
N TYR A 159 -4.82 -7.13 -1.32
CA TYR A 159 -5.33 -6.36 -2.46
C TYR A 159 -6.53 -7.05 -3.08
N ALA A 160 -7.58 -7.32 -2.29
CA ALA A 160 -8.74 -8.08 -2.71
C ALA A 160 -10.08 -7.37 -2.43
N ILE A 161 -10.08 -6.06 -2.13
CA ILE A 161 -11.32 -5.31 -1.88
C ILE A 161 -12.29 -5.38 -3.09
N PRO A 162 -13.61 -5.55 -2.90
CA PRO A 162 -14.59 -5.48 -3.98
C PRO A 162 -14.58 -4.12 -4.69
N ASP A 163 -14.98 -4.11 -5.96
CA ASP A 163 -14.94 -2.92 -6.83
C ASP A 163 -13.53 -2.29 -6.88
N ARG A 164 -12.50 -3.14 -6.85
CA ARG A 164 -11.10 -2.72 -6.93
C ARG A 164 -10.85 -1.95 -8.21
N ASP A 165 -10.04 -0.90 -8.12
CA ASP A 165 -9.69 -0.02 -9.24
C ASP A 165 -10.89 0.61 -9.96
N CYS A 166 -12.10 0.52 -9.40
CA CYS A 166 -13.33 1.09 -9.96
C CYS A 166 -13.57 0.74 -11.46
N GLY A 167 -13.15 -0.46 -11.89
CA GLY A 167 -13.21 -0.88 -13.30
C GLY A 167 -12.01 -0.48 -14.17
N GLY A 168 -10.90 -0.04 -13.56
CA GLY A 168 -9.64 0.27 -14.21
C GLY A 168 -8.83 -0.97 -14.61
N HIS A 169 -7.55 -0.76 -14.93
CA HIS A 169 -6.65 -1.82 -15.42
C HIS A 169 -6.49 -2.97 -14.43
N SER A 170 -6.51 -2.68 -13.13
CA SER A 170 -6.35 -3.65 -12.04
C SER A 170 -7.69 -4.07 -11.43
N GLN A 171 -8.81 -3.93 -12.16
CA GLN A 171 -10.13 -4.32 -11.66
C GLN A 171 -10.19 -5.75 -11.12
N GLY A 172 -11.09 -6.00 -10.18
CA GLY A 172 -11.28 -7.31 -9.55
C GLY A 172 -11.65 -7.16 -8.08
N GLY A 173 -11.14 -8.09 -7.27
CA GLY A 173 -11.45 -8.19 -5.84
C GLY A 173 -12.39 -9.34 -5.51
N ALA A 174 -12.77 -9.42 -4.24
CA ALA A 174 -13.81 -10.29 -3.74
C ALA A 174 -15.17 -9.94 -4.38
N PRO A 175 -16.10 -10.91 -4.47
CA PRO A 175 -17.41 -10.69 -5.09
C PRO A 175 -18.27 -9.67 -4.32
N ASP A 176 -18.09 -9.58 -3.00
CA ASP A 176 -18.79 -8.64 -2.12
C ASP A 176 -17.99 -8.44 -0.82
N LEU A 177 -18.47 -7.55 0.06
CA LEU A 177 -17.77 -7.18 1.30
C LEU A 177 -17.81 -8.27 2.37
N ASP A 178 -18.83 -9.13 2.39
CA ASP A 178 -18.88 -10.26 3.34
C ASP A 178 -17.82 -11.30 2.97
N ALA A 179 -17.72 -11.63 1.67
CA ALA A 179 -16.68 -12.50 1.13
C ALA A 179 -15.27 -11.92 1.32
N TYR A 180 -15.13 -10.59 1.25
CA TYR A 180 -13.88 -9.90 1.56
C TYR A 180 -13.49 -10.03 3.03
N ASP A 181 -14.43 -9.79 3.94
CA ASP A 181 -14.18 -9.89 5.38
C ASP A 181 -13.76 -11.33 5.74
N ASP A 182 -14.46 -12.34 5.21
CA ASP A 182 -14.09 -13.76 5.35
C ASP A 182 -12.68 -14.06 4.80
N TRP A 183 -12.32 -13.45 3.67
CA TRP A 183 -10.99 -13.59 3.08
C TRP A 183 -9.92 -12.94 3.96
N ILE A 184 -10.20 -11.77 4.57
CA ILE A 184 -9.29 -11.10 5.49
C ILE A 184 -9.08 -11.93 6.77
N ASP A 185 -10.11 -12.54 7.33
CA ASP A 185 -9.96 -13.45 8.47
C ASP A 185 -8.96 -14.58 8.15
N ARG A 186 -9.07 -15.16 6.95
CA ARG A 186 -8.16 -16.21 6.48
C ARG A 186 -6.76 -15.71 6.16
N PHE A 187 -6.64 -14.50 5.59
CA PHE A 187 -5.35 -13.83 5.39
C PHE A 187 -4.66 -13.59 6.74
N ALA A 188 -5.38 -13.06 7.72
CA ALA A 188 -4.89 -12.77 9.07
C ALA A 188 -4.44 -14.04 9.79
N ALA A 189 -5.18 -15.14 9.66
CA ALA A 189 -4.78 -16.45 10.19
C ALA A 189 -3.42 -16.94 9.64
N GLY A 190 -3.01 -16.49 8.45
CA GLY A 190 -1.71 -16.82 7.85
C GLY A 190 -0.54 -15.97 8.36
N LEU A 191 -0.79 -14.86 9.06
CA LEU A 191 0.27 -13.91 9.46
C LEU A 191 1.28 -14.53 10.42
N GLY A 192 0.86 -15.47 11.28
CA GLY A 192 1.70 -15.98 12.35
C GLY A 192 1.82 -14.99 13.51
N SER A 193 2.95 -15.06 14.23
CA SER A 193 3.19 -14.26 15.43
C SER A 193 4.52 -13.49 15.41
N ASP A 194 5.22 -13.51 14.28
CA ASP A 194 6.49 -12.79 14.07
C ASP A 194 6.23 -11.41 13.45
N ASP A 195 7.25 -10.55 13.39
CA ASP A 195 7.15 -9.23 12.80
C ASP A 195 6.77 -9.32 11.30
N VAL A 196 5.75 -8.57 10.88
CA VAL A 196 5.29 -8.48 9.48
C VAL A 196 4.75 -7.08 9.21
N ILE A 197 4.98 -6.55 8.01
CA ILE A 197 4.34 -5.32 7.52
C ILE A 197 3.21 -5.71 6.58
N VAL A 198 2.00 -5.19 6.84
CA VAL A 198 0.83 -5.36 5.99
C VAL A 198 0.51 -4.01 5.33
N VAL A 199 0.54 -3.98 4.01
CA VAL A 199 0.01 -2.89 3.20
C VAL A 199 -1.44 -3.25 2.87
N LEU A 200 -2.40 -2.54 3.46
CA LEU A 200 -3.82 -2.88 3.38
C LEU A 200 -4.50 -2.12 2.25
N GLU A 201 -4.82 -2.85 1.18
CA GLU A 201 -5.64 -2.42 0.05
C GLU A 201 -5.19 -1.10 -0.61
N PRO A 202 -4.09 -1.13 -1.40
CA PRO A 202 -3.72 -0.01 -2.27
C PRO A 202 -4.91 0.61 -3.00
N ASP A 203 -4.98 1.94 -3.03
CA ASP A 203 -6.01 2.78 -3.66
C ASP A 203 -7.45 2.62 -3.12
N ALA A 204 -7.71 1.72 -2.17
CA ALA A 204 -9.07 1.45 -1.70
C ALA A 204 -9.71 2.63 -0.94
N VAL A 205 -8.91 3.53 -0.38
CA VAL A 205 -9.38 4.74 0.30
C VAL A 205 -9.32 5.94 -0.64
N ALA A 206 -8.18 6.16 -1.29
CA ALA A 206 -7.96 7.31 -2.16
C ALA A 206 -8.86 7.29 -3.41
N GLN A 207 -9.15 6.13 -3.99
CA GLN A 207 -10.00 6.02 -5.18
C GLN A 207 -11.49 5.86 -4.86
N ALA A 208 -11.88 5.93 -3.59
CA ALA A 208 -13.25 5.64 -3.16
C ALA A 208 -14.32 6.65 -3.63
N GLU A 209 -13.94 7.73 -4.32
CA GLU A 209 -14.87 8.68 -4.95
C GLU A 209 -15.71 8.08 -6.07
N CYS A 210 -15.23 6.99 -6.69
CA CYS A 210 -15.99 6.29 -7.71
C CYS A 210 -17.25 5.60 -7.16
N LEU A 211 -17.31 5.39 -5.85
CA LEU A 211 -18.42 4.73 -5.16
C LEU A 211 -19.48 5.74 -4.71
N SER A 212 -20.73 5.28 -4.61
CA SER A 212 -21.75 6.05 -3.90
C SER A 212 -21.39 6.25 -2.42
N GLY A 213 -22.00 7.25 -1.77
CA GLY A 213 -21.73 7.53 -0.36
C GLY A 213 -21.98 6.34 0.57
N GLY A 214 -23.00 5.51 0.27
CA GLY A 214 -23.28 4.28 1.02
C GLY A 214 -22.21 3.21 0.79
N GLN A 215 -21.93 2.86 -0.47
CA GLN A 215 -20.89 1.88 -0.82
C GLN A 215 -19.52 2.25 -0.26
N ARG A 216 -19.16 3.55 -0.29
CA ARG A 216 -17.92 4.05 0.32
C ARG A 216 -17.90 3.82 1.84
N ALA A 217 -19.00 4.12 2.53
CA ALA A 217 -19.09 3.89 3.97
C ALA A 217 -18.96 2.39 4.31
N ASP A 218 -19.60 1.52 3.51
CA ASP A 218 -19.52 0.07 3.69
C ASP A 218 -18.10 -0.46 3.46
N ARG A 219 -17.42 -0.01 2.39
CA ARG A 219 -16.00 -0.31 2.14
C ARG A 219 -15.13 0.11 3.32
N PHE A 220 -15.29 1.33 3.81
CA PHE A 220 -14.51 1.83 4.95
C PHE A 220 -14.80 1.04 6.23
N ALA A 221 -16.03 0.60 6.45
CA ALA A 221 -16.37 -0.27 7.56
C ALA A 221 -15.67 -1.64 7.47
N SER A 222 -15.58 -2.24 6.28
CA SER A 222 -14.78 -3.46 6.05
C SER A 222 -13.28 -3.23 6.28
N LEU A 223 -12.70 -2.13 5.79
CA LEU A 223 -11.30 -1.79 6.06
C LEU A 223 -11.02 -1.59 7.57
N ALA A 224 -11.97 -1.03 8.31
CA ALA A 224 -11.87 -0.88 9.76
C ALA A 224 -11.98 -2.22 10.51
N ARG A 225 -12.76 -3.17 9.99
CA ARG A 225 -12.78 -4.56 10.49
C ARG A 225 -11.46 -5.26 10.16
N ALA A 226 -10.99 -5.13 8.92
CA ALA A 226 -9.77 -5.77 8.45
C ALA A 226 -8.55 -5.42 9.29
N GLY A 227 -8.30 -4.14 9.56
CA GLY A 227 -7.17 -3.76 10.42
C GLY A 227 -7.25 -4.34 11.83
N ARG A 228 -8.44 -4.38 12.45
CA ARG A 228 -8.62 -5.00 13.76
C ARG A 228 -8.31 -6.49 13.73
N VAL A 229 -8.89 -7.22 12.78
CA VAL A 229 -8.66 -8.66 12.58
C VAL A 229 -7.17 -8.96 12.39
N LEU A 230 -6.47 -8.17 11.57
CA LEU A 230 -5.03 -8.33 11.33
C LEU A 230 -4.21 -8.12 12.62
N LYS A 231 -4.52 -7.08 13.41
CA LYS A 231 -3.84 -6.78 14.68
C LYS A 231 -4.18 -7.79 15.79
N GLU A 232 -5.41 -8.31 15.82
CA GLU A 232 -5.84 -9.34 16.76
C GLU A 232 -5.18 -10.68 16.46
N ALA A 233 -5.08 -11.06 15.18
CA ALA A 233 -4.41 -12.30 14.76
C ALA A 233 -2.90 -12.27 15.01
N ASN A 234 -2.26 -11.11 14.77
CA ASN A 234 -0.84 -10.91 15.04
C ASN A 234 -0.58 -9.53 15.67
N PRO A 235 -0.40 -9.44 17.00
CA PRO A 235 -0.09 -8.19 17.69
C PRO A 235 1.23 -7.53 17.25
N ARG A 236 2.12 -8.25 16.56
CA ARG A 236 3.38 -7.73 15.99
C ARG A 236 3.25 -7.30 14.54
N ALA A 237 2.11 -7.54 13.89
CA ALA A 237 1.85 -7.01 12.56
C ALA A 237 1.77 -5.49 12.60
N ARG A 238 2.43 -4.83 11.64
CA ARG A 238 2.35 -3.40 11.40
C ARG A 238 1.45 -3.16 10.19
N VAL A 239 0.28 -2.58 10.41
CA VAL A 239 -0.77 -2.44 9.39
C VAL A 239 -0.83 -0.99 8.92
N TYR A 240 -0.67 -0.76 7.61
CA TYR A 240 -0.70 0.58 7.02
C TYR A 240 -1.85 0.70 6.04
N TYR A 241 -2.54 1.84 6.09
CA TYR A 241 -3.72 2.15 5.28
C TYR A 241 -3.40 3.08 4.11
N ASP A 242 -4.15 2.93 3.02
CA ASP A 242 -4.01 3.72 1.81
C ASP A 242 -4.22 5.23 2.02
N ALA A 243 -3.15 6.01 1.83
CA ALA A 243 -3.21 7.47 1.77
C ALA A 243 -3.08 8.02 0.33
N GLY A 244 -3.09 7.17 -0.70
CA GLY A 244 -2.85 7.59 -2.08
C GLY A 244 -1.44 8.16 -2.24
N HIS A 245 -1.31 9.41 -2.69
CA HIS A 245 -0.03 10.10 -2.83
C HIS A 245 -0.20 11.63 -2.83
N SER A 246 0.91 12.35 -2.73
CA SER A 246 0.99 13.82 -2.62
C SER A 246 0.31 14.62 -3.74
N GLY A 247 0.07 13.97 -4.89
CA GLY A 247 -0.56 14.57 -6.06
C GLY A 247 -2.05 14.27 -6.23
N TRP A 248 -2.69 13.55 -5.30
CA TRP A 248 -4.07 13.07 -5.47
C TRP A 248 -5.09 13.89 -4.69
N HIS A 249 -5.09 13.78 -3.36
CA HIS A 249 -6.07 14.42 -2.48
C HIS A 249 -5.41 15.43 -1.55
N ALA A 250 -6.18 16.44 -1.13
CA ALA A 250 -5.73 17.31 -0.05
C ALA A 250 -5.57 16.49 1.25
N PRO A 251 -4.52 16.72 2.06
CA PRO A 251 -4.24 15.90 3.25
C PRO A 251 -5.41 15.77 4.23
N ALA A 252 -6.16 16.86 4.45
CA ALA A 252 -7.32 16.86 5.35
C ALA A 252 -8.48 16.00 4.82
N THR A 253 -8.68 15.96 3.50
CA THR A 253 -9.71 15.12 2.86
C THR A 253 -9.34 13.65 3.02
N GLN A 254 -8.11 13.27 2.66
CA GLN A 254 -7.63 11.89 2.79
C GLN A 254 -7.70 11.44 4.25
N ALA A 255 -7.25 12.27 5.20
CA ALA A 255 -7.33 11.98 6.63
C ALA A 255 -8.79 11.77 7.09
N GLY A 256 -9.75 12.51 6.55
CA GLY A 256 -11.17 12.34 6.86
C GLY A 256 -11.73 10.98 6.43
N TRP A 257 -11.29 10.43 5.30
CA TRP A 257 -11.66 9.08 4.86
C TRP A 257 -10.91 8.00 5.62
N LEU A 258 -9.62 8.20 5.88
CA LEU A 258 -8.81 7.30 6.71
C LEU A 258 -9.37 7.13 8.12
N LYS A 259 -9.91 8.20 8.73
CA LYS A 259 -10.63 8.10 10.02
C LYS A 259 -11.82 7.14 9.93
N GLN A 260 -12.61 7.25 8.87
CA GLN A 260 -13.78 6.39 8.66
C GLN A 260 -13.35 4.94 8.40
N ALA A 261 -12.23 4.73 7.72
CA ALA A 261 -11.63 3.42 7.48
C ALA A 261 -10.91 2.82 8.71
N GLY A 262 -10.88 3.51 9.85
CA GLY A 262 -10.29 3.02 11.10
C GLY A 262 -8.79 3.26 11.25
N ALA A 263 -8.14 4.01 10.36
CA ALA A 263 -6.69 4.20 10.39
C ALA A 263 -6.20 5.06 11.57
N ALA A 264 -7.08 5.85 12.21
CA ALA A 264 -6.73 6.72 13.34
C ALA A 264 -6.54 5.97 14.67
N SER A 265 -6.92 4.69 14.74
CA SER A 265 -6.87 3.89 15.97
C SER A 265 -5.68 2.92 15.97
N PRO A 266 -4.86 2.89 17.04
CA PRO A 266 -3.77 1.91 17.17
C PRO A 266 -4.26 0.46 17.33
N ALA A 267 -5.57 0.26 17.59
CA ALA A 267 -6.17 -1.07 17.64
C ALA A 267 -6.33 -1.71 16.25
N SER A 268 -6.29 -0.92 15.19
CA SER A 268 -6.45 -1.37 13.79
C SER A 268 -5.27 -1.00 12.89
N SER A 269 -4.43 -0.05 13.30
CA SER A 269 -3.47 0.59 12.40
C SER A 269 -2.15 0.95 13.10
N ASP A 270 -1.06 0.90 12.35
CA ASP A 270 0.23 1.49 12.68
C ASP A 270 0.50 2.76 11.84
N GLY A 271 -0.45 3.11 10.96
CA GLY A 271 -0.51 4.39 10.27
C GLY A 271 -0.94 4.26 8.82
N ILE A 272 -0.24 4.96 7.93
CA ILE A 272 -0.60 5.07 6.52
C ILE A 272 0.51 4.60 5.56
N PHE A 273 0.18 4.33 4.31
CA PHE A 273 1.16 4.25 3.24
C PHE A 273 0.82 5.22 2.12
N SER A 274 1.84 5.60 1.36
CA SER A 274 1.66 6.41 0.18
C SER A 274 2.50 5.94 -1.01
N ASN A 275 2.17 6.49 -2.17
CA ASN A 275 2.92 6.37 -3.42
C ASN A 275 3.00 4.95 -3.99
N VAL A 276 2.21 4.00 -3.47
CA VAL A 276 2.20 2.61 -3.96
C VAL A 276 1.91 2.61 -5.45
N SER A 277 2.79 1.98 -6.22
CA SER A 277 2.73 1.96 -7.69
C SER A 277 2.82 3.33 -8.39
N ASN A 278 3.21 4.40 -7.69
CA ASN A 278 3.33 5.74 -8.25
C ASN A 278 4.79 6.23 -8.22
N PHE A 279 5.01 7.51 -8.51
CA PHE A 279 6.33 8.04 -8.87
C PHE A 279 6.69 9.33 -8.13
N HIS A 280 5.83 9.84 -7.24
CA HIS A 280 6.08 11.10 -6.54
C HIS A 280 7.35 11.05 -5.71
N THR A 281 8.08 12.18 -5.66
CA THR A 281 9.39 12.21 -5.02
C THR A 281 9.25 11.88 -3.54
N THR A 282 10.25 11.21 -2.97
CA THR A 282 10.22 10.87 -1.54
C THR A 282 10.05 12.11 -0.67
N ALA A 283 10.60 13.27 -1.06
CA ALA A 283 10.44 14.51 -0.29
C ALA A 283 8.99 15.00 -0.27
N ASP A 284 8.29 14.94 -1.40
CA ASP A 284 6.88 15.33 -1.49
C ASP A 284 6.00 14.40 -0.66
N GLU A 285 6.26 13.09 -0.72
CA GLU A 285 5.53 12.09 0.06
C GLU A 285 5.76 12.23 1.57
N ILE A 286 6.99 12.48 2.02
CA ILE A 286 7.25 12.77 3.44
C ILE A 286 6.43 13.98 3.92
N ALA A 287 6.39 15.04 3.13
CA ALA A 287 5.66 16.26 3.48
C ALA A 287 4.14 16.01 3.50
N TYR A 288 3.63 15.25 2.54
CA TYR A 288 2.23 14.86 2.44
C TYR A 288 1.80 13.97 3.61
N ASP A 289 2.53 12.89 3.86
CA ASP A 289 2.21 11.91 4.91
C ASP A 289 2.19 12.54 6.30
N ARG A 290 3.12 13.46 6.57
CA ARG A 290 3.12 14.21 7.84
C ARG A 290 1.84 15.03 7.99
N GLN A 291 1.40 15.72 6.95
CA GLN A 291 0.16 16.49 6.96
C GLN A 291 -1.08 15.60 7.09
N VAL A 292 -1.10 14.44 6.43
CA VAL A 292 -2.20 13.46 6.56
C VAL A 292 -2.25 12.92 7.99
N LEU A 293 -1.12 12.48 8.55
CA LEU A 293 -1.03 11.97 9.93
C LEU A 293 -1.41 13.04 10.97
N ASP A 294 -1.03 14.30 10.77
CA ASP A 294 -1.43 15.41 11.64
C ASP A 294 -2.96 15.63 11.58
N ALA A 295 -3.54 15.63 10.38
CA ALA A 295 -4.98 15.76 10.19
C ALA A 295 -5.77 14.51 10.65
N LEU A 296 -5.15 13.33 10.61
CA LEU A 296 -5.70 12.06 11.08
C LEU A 296 -5.97 12.10 12.59
N GLY A 297 -5.18 12.88 13.34
CA GLY A 297 -5.39 13.12 14.77
C GLY A 297 -5.31 11.86 15.65
N GLY A 298 -4.64 10.81 15.15
CA GLY A 298 -4.33 9.62 15.92
C GLY A 298 -3.14 9.81 16.87
N PRO A 299 -2.74 8.77 17.63
CA PRO A 299 -1.58 8.87 18.51
C PRO A 299 -0.29 9.11 17.71
N ALA A 300 0.68 9.77 18.34
CA ALA A 300 1.98 10.08 17.72
C ALA A 300 2.81 8.84 17.32
N SER A 301 2.39 7.63 17.75
CA SER A 301 2.97 6.37 17.34
C SER A 301 2.58 5.94 15.93
N LEU A 302 1.54 6.54 15.32
CA LEU A 302 1.21 6.27 13.92
C LEU A 302 2.27 6.90 13.01
N GLY A 303 2.78 6.09 12.07
CA GLY A 303 3.78 6.49 11.09
C GLY A 303 3.31 6.32 9.66
N ALA A 304 4.22 6.51 8.71
CA ALA A 304 3.96 6.28 7.30
C ALA A 304 5.02 5.39 6.65
N VAL A 305 4.61 4.56 5.70
CA VAL A 305 5.53 3.87 4.78
C VAL A 305 5.36 4.40 3.36
N ILE A 306 6.46 4.68 2.68
CA ILE A 306 6.43 5.27 1.34
C ILE A 306 6.94 4.23 0.34
N ASP A 307 6.19 3.99 -0.73
CA ASP A 307 6.70 3.21 -1.85
C ASP A 307 7.73 4.05 -2.65
N THR A 308 8.98 3.58 -2.65
CA THR A 308 10.11 4.18 -3.36
C THR A 308 10.58 3.31 -4.52
N SER A 309 9.75 2.38 -4.99
CA SER A 309 10.08 1.43 -6.06
C SER A 309 10.51 2.11 -7.36
N ARG A 310 9.82 3.18 -7.78
CA ARG A 310 10.00 3.80 -9.10
C ARG A 310 10.10 5.33 -9.08
N ASN A 311 10.32 5.93 -7.92
CA ASN A 311 10.22 7.38 -7.74
C ASN A 311 11.56 8.14 -7.82
N GLY A 312 12.64 7.51 -8.30
CA GLY A 312 13.98 8.10 -8.33
C GLY A 312 14.10 9.34 -9.24
N ASN A 313 13.22 9.48 -10.22
CA ASN A 313 13.14 10.65 -11.11
C ASN A 313 11.79 11.39 -11.02
N GLY A 314 11.11 11.27 -9.88
CA GLY A 314 9.82 11.92 -9.60
C GLY A 314 8.68 11.47 -10.51
N ALA A 315 7.52 12.10 -10.35
CA ALA A 315 6.35 11.85 -11.18
C ALA A 315 6.48 12.59 -12.52
N PRO A 316 5.98 12.03 -13.63
CA PRO A 316 5.98 12.73 -14.91
C PRO A 316 5.01 13.92 -14.85
N ALA A 317 5.32 14.96 -15.63
CA ALA A 317 4.42 16.09 -15.79
C ALA A 317 3.06 15.60 -16.35
N GLY A 318 1.96 16.19 -15.84
CA GLY A 318 0.61 15.84 -16.29
C GLY A 318 0.01 14.58 -15.64
N GLY A 319 0.67 13.97 -14.66
CA GLY A 319 0.07 12.91 -13.83
C GLY A 319 -0.03 11.55 -14.52
N GLN A 320 0.78 11.29 -15.54
CA GLN A 320 0.84 9.96 -16.16
C GLN A 320 1.33 8.93 -15.14
N TRP A 321 0.51 7.90 -14.88
CA TRP A 321 0.84 6.85 -13.91
C TRP A 321 1.06 5.48 -14.58
N CYS A 322 0.42 5.21 -15.72
CA CYS A 322 0.49 3.90 -16.35
C CYS A 322 1.77 3.77 -17.20
N ASP A 323 2.75 3.03 -16.68
CA ASP A 323 4.06 2.73 -17.27
C ASP A 323 4.81 3.92 -17.94
N PRO A 324 4.91 5.11 -17.29
CA PRO A 324 5.56 6.26 -17.87
C PRO A 324 7.05 6.03 -18.15
N ALA A 325 7.54 6.61 -19.25
CA ALA A 325 8.95 6.58 -19.61
C ALA A 325 9.80 7.51 -18.74
N GLY A 326 11.11 7.25 -18.71
CA GLY A 326 12.09 8.10 -18.04
C GLY A 326 11.97 8.12 -16.51
N ARG A 327 11.28 7.15 -15.91
CA ARG A 327 11.28 6.95 -14.46
C ARG A 327 12.53 6.17 -14.05
N GLN A 328 12.86 6.18 -12.77
CA GLN A 328 14.03 5.51 -12.21
C GLN A 328 13.66 4.80 -10.92
N ILE A 329 14.32 3.69 -10.60
CA ILE A 329 14.21 3.10 -9.27
C ILE A 329 14.57 4.15 -8.21
N GLY A 330 13.80 4.20 -7.13
CA GLY A 330 14.03 5.13 -6.03
C GLY A 330 14.98 4.55 -4.99
N ARG A 331 14.91 5.10 -3.77
CA ARG A 331 15.69 4.63 -2.63
C ARG A 331 15.42 3.14 -2.39
N ALA A 332 16.48 2.36 -2.16
CA ALA A 332 16.34 0.95 -1.81
C ALA A 332 15.60 0.78 -0.48
N PRO A 333 14.85 -0.33 -0.29
CA PRO A 333 14.00 -0.48 0.88
C PRO A 333 14.76 -0.49 2.20
N THR A 334 14.24 0.23 3.18
CA THR A 334 14.83 0.34 4.52
C THR A 334 13.80 0.77 5.55
N MET A 335 13.94 0.25 6.77
CA MET A 335 13.19 0.70 7.96
C MET A 335 13.95 1.78 8.76
N SER A 336 15.15 2.15 8.31
CA SER A 336 15.98 3.20 8.92
C SER A 336 15.99 4.41 8.00
N THR A 337 14.87 5.12 7.99
CA THR A 337 14.65 6.28 7.10
C THR A 337 15.46 7.50 7.53
N GLY A 338 15.62 7.67 8.86
CA GLY A 338 16.16 8.87 9.49
C GLY A 338 15.13 10.00 9.64
N GLU A 339 13.87 9.73 9.28
CA GLU A 339 12.83 10.74 9.14
C GLU A 339 11.74 10.54 10.19
N ALA A 340 11.41 11.59 10.92
CA ALA A 340 10.36 11.53 11.94
C ALA A 340 9.01 11.15 11.30
N ARG A 341 8.33 10.18 11.93
CA ARG A 341 7.05 9.56 11.50
C ARG A 341 7.08 8.88 10.13
N ILE A 342 8.25 8.60 9.56
CA ILE A 342 8.40 7.79 8.35
C ILE A 342 9.08 6.48 8.73
N ASP A 343 8.27 5.44 8.76
CA ASP A 343 8.58 4.14 9.32
C ASP A 343 9.43 3.28 8.40
N ALA A 344 9.23 3.41 7.08
CA ALA A 344 10.02 2.71 6.08
C ALA A 344 9.91 3.36 4.70
N TYR A 345 10.97 3.19 3.92
CA TYR A 345 10.90 3.20 2.46
C TYR A 345 10.80 1.76 2.01
N LEU A 346 9.78 1.43 1.23
CA LEU A 346 9.52 0.07 0.75
C LEU A 346 9.47 0.05 -0.77
N TRP A 347 9.75 -1.10 -1.36
CA TRP A 347 9.34 -1.36 -2.73
C TRP A 347 8.08 -2.19 -2.65
N VAL A 348 6.94 -1.50 -2.68
CA VAL A 348 5.63 -2.15 -2.61
C VAL A 348 5.29 -2.64 -4.01
N LYS A 349 5.25 -1.75 -5.01
CA LYS A 349 5.29 -2.15 -6.42
C LYS A 349 6.64 -2.78 -6.76
N LEU A 350 6.63 -3.84 -7.57
CA LEU A 350 7.84 -4.52 -8.02
C LEU A 350 8.37 -3.82 -9.30
N PRO A 351 9.58 -3.24 -9.28
CA PRO A 351 10.15 -2.59 -10.47
C PRO A 351 10.27 -3.58 -11.65
N GLY A 352 9.66 -3.21 -12.77
CA GLY A 352 9.60 -4.03 -13.98
C GLY A 352 8.25 -4.69 -14.23
N GLU A 353 7.36 -4.80 -13.23
CA GLU A 353 5.99 -5.23 -13.48
C GLU A 353 5.16 -4.12 -14.09
N SER A 354 4.46 -4.43 -15.19
CA SER A 354 3.58 -3.51 -15.91
C SER A 354 2.45 -2.98 -15.02
N ASP A 355 2.04 -1.73 -15.24
CA ASP A 355 0.82 -1.14 -14.70
C ASP A 355 -0.41 -1.42 -15.58
N GLY A 356 -0.18 -1.79 -16.84
CA GLY A 356 -1.24 -2.13 -17.81
C GLY A 356 -1.00 -1.60 -19.22
N CYS A 357 -0.06 -0.67 -19.39
CA CYS A 357 0.21 0.01 -20.66
C CYS A 357 1.41 -0.58 -21.43
N LYS A 358 2.31 -1.28 -20.74
CA LYS A 358 3.42 -2.05 -21.35
C LYS A 358 3.17 -3.56 -21.41
N GLY A 359 1.97 -4.00 -21.01
CA GLY A 359 1.55 -5.40 -20.93
C GLY A 359 0.47 -5.59 -19.88
N THR A 360 -0.03 -6.81 -19.70
CA THR A 360 -1.00 -7.13 -18.65
C THR A 360 -0.49 -6.67 -17.28
N PRO A 361 -1.31 -5.97 -16.46
CA PRO A 361 -0.91 -5.51 -15.14
C PRO A 361 -0.28 -6.63 -14.31
N GLY A 362 0.82 -6.30 -13.63
CA GLY A 362 1.59 -7.26 -12.84
C GLY A 362 2.54 -8.17 -13.63
N THR A 363 2.52 -8.15 -14.97
CA THR A 363 3.47 -8.96 -15.75
C THR A 363 4.85 -8.32 -15.79
N PHE A 364 5.90 -9.10 -15.50
CA PHE A 364 7.28 -8.61 -15.53
C PHE A 364 7.77 -8.35 -16.97
N SER A 365 8.32 -7.16 -17.19
CA SER A 365 8.95 -6.72 -18.43
C SER A 365 10.43 -6.40 -18.18
N PRO A 366 11.36 -7.19 -18.72
CA PRO A 366 12.80 -6.96 -18.54
C PRO A 366 13.29 -5.64 -19.15
N SER A 367 12.68 -5.15 -20.23
CA SER A 367 13.01 -3.83 -20.77
C SER A 367 12.59 -2.73 -19.82
N TYR A 368 11.38 -2.83 -19.25
CA TYR A 368 10.93 -1.83 -18.29
C TYR A 368 11.76 -1.85 -17.00
N ALA A 369 12.06 -3.04 -16.48
CA ALA A 369 12.95 -3.22 -15.34
C ALA A 369 14.33 -2.58 -15.60
N TYR A 370 14.89 -2.83 -16.79
CA TYR A 370 16.18 -2.26 -17.17
C TYR A 370 16.11 -0.74 -17.29
N ASP A 371 15.11 -0.17 -17.96
CA ASP A 371 14.94 1.28 -18.12
C ASP A 371 14.87 2.00 -16.76
N LEU A 372 14.14 1.42 -15.79
CA LEU A 372 14.08 1.95 -14.42
C LEU A 372 15.44 1.89 -13.72
N ALA A 373 16.23 0.85 -13.98
CA ALA A 373 17.47 0.58 -13.26
C ALA A 373 18.73 1.10 -13.96
N SER A 374 18.70 1.48 -15.24
CA SER A 374 19.89 1.77 -16.05
C SER A 374 20.36 3.22 -15.97
N SER A 375 19.70 4.06 -15.17
CA SER A 375 20.09 5.46 -15.01
C SER A 375 21.16 5.69 -13.95
#